data_AF-G7JWI2-F1
#
_entry.id   AF-G7JWI2-F1
#
_cell.length_a   1.000
_cell.length_b   1.000
_cell.length_c   1.000
_cell.angle_alpha   90.00
_cell.angle_beta   90.00
_cell.angle_gamma   90.00
#
_symmetry.space_group_name_H-M   'P 1'
#
loop_
_entity.id
_entity.type
_entity.pdbx_description
1 polymer ?
#
loop_
_entity_poly.entity_id
_entity_poly.type
_entity_poly.pdbx_seq_one_letter_code
_entity_poly.pdbx_strand_id
1 'polypeptide(L)'
;METIFKYLITIILLTSLVIKGSCYKCPLSSLQIQQRRSVIHGKFQWHVSILNTCRCAQSQILLACNGLKPIDQTILKKQGNNCLLFNGNPLAYNNTARFFYASAKSIFAPISSVTTTPCFSKK
;
A
#
# COMPACT_ATOMS: atom_id res chain seq x y z
N MET A 1 -2.62 -33.53 -41.92
CA MET A 1 -3.39 -32.38 -41.41
C MET A 1 -3.61 -32.50 -39.90
N GLU A 2 -3.98 -33.68 -39.38
CA GLU A 2 -4.15 -33.94 -37.93
C GLU A 2 -2.91 -33.68 -37.05
N THR A 3 -1.71 -34.08 -37.50
CA THR A 3 -0.47 -33.94 -36.71
C THR A 3 -0.12 -32.48 -36.49
N ILE A 4 -0.24 -31.66 -37.53
CA ILE A 4 0.01 -30.21 -37.48
C ILE A 4 -0.95 -29.54 -36.49
N PHE A 5 -2.22 -29.94 -36.48
CA PHE A 5 -3.23 -29.42 -35.56
C PHE A 5 -2.93 -29.76 -34.10
N LYS A 6 -2.47 -31.00 -33.83
CA LYS A 6 -2.04 -31.44 -32.50
C LYS A 6 -0.86 -30.62 -31.99
N TYR A 7 0.19 -30.43 -32.80
CA TYR A 7 1.35 -29.62 -32.43
C TYR A 7 1.00 -28.15 -32.16
N LEU A 8 0.12 -27.55 -32.97
CA LEU A 8 -0.35 -26.18 -32.75
C LEU A 8 -1.05 -26.02 -31.39
N ILE A 9 -1.94 -26.94 -31.03
CA ILE A 9 -2.62 -26.92 -29.73
C ILE A 9 -1.62 -27.07 -28.57
N THR A 10 -0.65 -27.98 -28.69
CA THR A 10 0.37 -28.18 -27.65
C THR A 10 1.22 -26.92 -27.46
N ILE A 11 1.61 -26.24 -28.54
CA ILE A 11 2.40 -25.00 -28.51
C ILE A 11 1.61 -23.83 -27.89
N ILE A 12 0.31 -23.71 -28.17
CA ILE A 12 -0.54 -22.65 -27.59
C ILE A 12 -0.74 -22.87 -26.07
N LEU A 13 -0.95 -24.12 -25.65
CA LEU A 13 -1.04 -24.48 -24.22
C LEU A 13 0.28 -24.21 -23.48
N LEU A 14 1.42 -24.50 -24.12
CA LEU A 14 2.74 -24.24 -23.54
C LEU A 14 3.04 -22.74 -23.43
N THR A 15 2.63 -21.91 -24.40
CA THR A 15 2.90 -20.45 -24.40
C THR A 15 1.96 -19.68 -23.48
N SER A 16 0.69 -20.08 -23.35
CA SER A 16 -0.26 -19.44 -22.42
C SER A 16 0.14 -19.58 -20.94
N LEU A 17 0.86 -20.66 -20.58
CA LEU A 17 1.34 -20.88 -19.21
C LEU A 17 2.54 -19.98 -18.83
N VAL A 18 3.17 -19.32 -19.81
CA VAL A 18 4.35 -18.43 -19.59
C VAL A 18 3.98 -16.95 -19.62
N ILE A 19 2.70 -16.59 -19.54
CA ILE A 19 2.29 -15.19 -19.30
C ILE A 19 2.64 -14.85 -17.84
N LYS A 20 3.92 -14.60 -17.59
CA LYS A 20 4.41 -13.92 -16.40
C LYS A 20 3.88 -12.51 -16.50
N GLY A 21 2.77 -12.23 -15.81
CA GLY A 21 2.36 -10.86 -15.55
C GLY A 21 3.58 -10.10 -15.05
N SER A 22 3.90 -8.97 -15.68
CA SER A 22 5.03 -8.15 -15.26
C SER A 22 4.82 -7.80 -13.78
N CYS A 23 5.66 -8.37 -12.91
CA CYS A 23 5.61 -8.12 -11.48
C CYS A 23 6.04 -6.68 -11.25
N TYR A 24 5.08 -5.76 -11.29
CA TYR A 24 5.32 -4.37 -10.97
C TYR A 24 5.51 -4.29 -9.45
N LYS A 25 6.73 -3.98 -9.01
CA LYS A 25 7.05 -3.78 -7.59
C LYS A 25 7.02 -2.28 -7.30
N CYS A 26 6.08 -1.85 -6.47
CA CYS A 26 6.06 -0.47 -5.99
C CYS A 26 7.24 -0.25 -5.03
N PRO A 27 8.07 0.79 -5.24
CA PRO A 27 9.06 1.17 -4.24
C PRO A 27 8.38 1.75 -3.00
N LEU A 28 8.97 1.63 -1.81
CA LEU A 28 8.38 2.22 -0.59
C LEU A 28 8.27 3.75 -0.66
N SER A 29 9.12 4.40 -1.46
CA SER A 29 9.07 5.85 -1.71
C SER A 29 7.81 6.32 -2.43
N SER A 30 7.02 5.41 -3.03
CA SER A 30 5.70 5.76 -3.58
C SER A 30 4.63 5.98 -2.50
N LEU A 31 4.90 5.61 -1.25
CA LEU A 31 4.06 5.94 -0.10
C LEU A 31 4.52 7.28 0.48
N GLN A 32 3.93 8.36 0.00
CA GLN A 32 4.26 9.71 0.44
C GLN A 32 3.51 10.05 1.72
N ILE A 33 4.24 10.31 2.79
CA ILE A 33 3.67 10.68 4.09
C ILE A 33 3.81 12.18 4.30
N GLN A 34 2.70 12.85 4.58
CA GLN A 34 2.69 14.24 5.04
C GLN A 34 2.06 14.31 6.42
N GLN A 35 2.61 15.16 7.27
CA GLN A 35 2.12 15.38 8.62
C GLN A 35 2.01 16.89 8.86
N ARG A 36 0.81 17.35 9.22
CA ARG A 36 0.51 18.76 9.47
C ARG A 36 -0.03 18.92 10.89
N ARG A 37 0.43 19.97 11.56
CA ARG A 37 -0.07 20.36 12.88
C ARG A 37 -1.27 21.28 12.71
N SER A 38 -2.34 21.01 13.45
CA SER A 38 -3.53 21.85 13.53
C SER A 38 -3.97 22.03 14.99
N VAL A 39 -4.76 23.07 15.25
CA VAL A 39 -5.42 23.28 16.53
C VAL A 39 -6.92 23.22 16.28
N ILE A 40 -7.58 22.21 16.85
CA ILE A 40 -9.02 22.00 16.70
C ILE A 40 -9.63 22.08 18.10
N HIS A 41 -10.59 22.99 18.29
CA HIS A 41 -11.22 23.27 19.60
C HIS A 41 -10.21 23.56 20.73
N GLY A 42 -9.16 24.33 20.43
CA GLY A 42 -8.10 24.67 21.39
C GLY A 42 -7.16 23.52 21.73
N LYS A 43 -7.36 22.32 21.15
CA LYS A 43 -6.49 21.17 21.36
C LYS A 43 -5.58 20.97 20.15
N PHE A 44 -4.31 20.72 20.46
CA PHE A 44 -3.32 20.38 19.47
C PHE A 44 -3.56 19.00 18.87
N GLN A 45 -3.50 18.91 17.54
CA GLN A 45 -3.70 17.66 16.81
C GLN A 45 -2.79 17.57 15.59
N TRP A 46 -2.24 16.39 15.34
CA TRP A 46 -1.53 16.06 14.12
C TRP A 46 -2.49 15.44 13.11
N HIS A 47 -2.44 15.91 11.88
CA HIS A 47 -3.11 15.34 10.72
C HIS A 47 -2.06 14.63 9.87
N VAL A 48 -2.23 13.33 9.67
CA VAL A 48 -1.34 12.52 8.84
C VAL A 48 -2.09 12.10 7.58
N SER A 49 -1.44 12.28 6.44
CA SER A 49 -1.91 11.80 5.15
C SER A 49 -0.86 10.95 4.49
N ILE A 50 -1.24 9.76 4.04
CA ILE A 50 -0.38 8.81 3.35
C ILE A 50 -0.95 8.60 1.95
N LEU A 51 -0.25 9.09 0.94
CA LEU A 51 -0.64 9.00 -0.46
C LEU A 51 0.12 7.85 -1.11
N ASN A 52 -0.60 6.97 -1.82
CA ASN A 52 0.03 6.01 -2.72
C ASN A 52 0.15 6.61 -4.13
N THR A 53 1.36 6.95 -4.55
CA THR A 53 1.66 7.42 -5.92
C THR A 53 2.01 6.29 -6.88
N CYS A 54 2.12 5.05 -6.38
CA CYS A 54 2.30 3.87 -7.21
C CYS A 54 1.02 3.54 -7.98
N ARG A 55 1.18 3.12 -9.23
CA ARG A 55 0.06 2.72 -10.09
C ARG A 55 -0.63 1.44 -9.67
N CYS A 56 -0.04 0.69 -8.74
CA CYS A 56 -0.67 -0.48 -8.16
C CYS A 56 -1.16 -0.13 -6.76
N ALA A 57 -2.23 -0.79 -6.33
CA ALA A 57 -2.59 -0.74 -4.94
C ALA A 57 -1.47 -1.38 -4.08
N GLN A 58 -1.25 -0.82 -2.90
CA GLN A 58 -0.29 -1.33 -1.92
C GLN A 58 -1.05 -1.76 -0.67
N SER A 59 -0.93 -3.02 -0.27
CA SER A 59 -1.54 -3.61 0.93
C SER A 59 -0.49 -3.95 1.98
N GLN A 60 -0.92 -4.39 3.17
CA GLN A 60 -0.03 -4.76 4.27
C GLN A 60 1.02 -3.67 4.56
N ILE A 61 0.60 -2.39 4.48
CA ILE A 61 1.49 -1.25 4.64
C ILE A 61 1.87 -1.14 6.10
N LEU A 62 3.15 -1.38 6.38
CA LEU A 62 3.72 -1.30 7.72
C LEU A 62 4.53 -0.01 7.84
N LEU A 63 4.24 0.75 8.89
CA LEU A 63 4.89 2.03 9.18
C LEU A 63 5.67 1.94 10.49
N ALA A 64 6.81 2.61 10.57
CA ALA A 64 7.41 2.94 11.85
C ALA A 64 6.47 3.88 12.61
N CYS A 65 6.20 3.61 13.89
CA CYS A 65 5.32 4.44 14.71
C CYS A 65 5.72 4.45 16.20
N ASN A 66 7.02 4.46 16.46
CA ASN A 66 7.58 4.47 17.82
C ASN A 66 6.99 5.60 18.66
N GLY A 67 6.58 5.26 19.89
CA GLY A 67 6.04 6.24 20.84
C GLY A 67 4.61 6.72 20.55
N LEU A 68 3.96 6.23 19.48
CA LEU A 68 2.55 6.54 19.23
C LEU A 68 1.68 5.95 20.35
N LYS A 69 0.94 6.82 21.05
CA LYS A 69 -0.09 6.42 22.01
C LYS A 69 -1.26 5.76 21.26
N PRO A 70 -2.08 4.93 21.94
CA PRO A 70 -3.18 4.23 21.29
C PRO A 70 -4.07 5.21 20.52
N ILE A 71 -4.16 5.02 19.21
CA ILE A 71 -5.13 5.67 18.32
C ILE A 71 -6.27 4.66 18.11
N ASP A 72 -7.38 5.14 17.56
CA ASP A 72 -8.38 4.31 16.92
C ASP A 72 -7.74 3.19 16.09
N GLN A 73 -7.94 1.96 16.55
CA GLN A 73 -7.33 0.74 16.01
C GLN A 73 -7.86 0.40 14.61
N THR A 74 -8.93 1.06 14.16
CA THR A 74 -9.49 0.87 12.82
C THR A 74 -8.58 1.42 11.73
N ILE A 75 -7.79 2.47 12.03
CA ILE A 75 -6.92 3.13 11.05
C ILE A 75 -5.46 2.70 11.19
N LEU A 76 -4.95 2.63 12.42
CA LEU A 76 -3.60 2.14 12.69
C LEU A 76 -3.61 1.10 13.80
N LYS A 77 -3.24 -0.12 13.44
CA LYS A 77 -3.06 -1.20 14.41
C LYS A 77 -1.60 -1.28 14.82
N LYS A 78 -1.30 -0.88 16.05
CA LYS A 78 0.05 -0.97 16.63
C LYS A 78 0.47 -2.44 16.79
N GLN A 79 1.69 -2.74 16.37
CA GLN A 79 2.36 -4.05 16.41
C GLN A 79 3.79 -3.81 16.94
N GLY A 80 3.92 -3.73 18.26
CA GLY A 80 5.16 -3.33 18.92
C GLY A 80 5.58 -1.90 18.54
N ASN A 81 6.69 -1.78 17.82
CA ASN A 81 7.29 -0.53 17.34
C ASN A 81 6.74 -0.06 15.97
N ASN A 82 5.96 -0.92 15.33
CA ASN A 82 5.42 -0.71 13.99
C ASN A 82 3.90 -0.57 14.04
N CYS A 83 3.31 0.00 13.01
CA CYS A 83 1.85 0.14 12.88
C CYS A 83 1.41 -0.33 11.51
N LEU A 84 0.40 -1.19 11.48
CA LEU A 84 -0.26 -1.65 10.26
C LEU A 84 -1.38 -0.68 9.90
N LEU A 85 -1.33 -0.14 8.68
CA LEU A 85 -2.34 0.77 8.15
C LEU A 85 -3.60 0.01 7.72
N PHE A 86 -4.78 0.52 8.09
CA PHE A 86 -6.10 -0.01 7.72
C PHE A 86 -6.23 -1.54 7.83
N ASN A 87 -5.66 -2.14 8.89
CA ASN A 87 -5.64 -3.60 9.08
C ASN A 87 -5.09 -4.39 7.88
N GLY A 88 -4.19 -3.78 7.10
CA GLY A 88 -3.56 -4.39 5.94
C GLY A 88 -4.35 -4.28 4.65
N ASN A 89 -5.49 -3.57 4.66
CA ASN A 89 -6.28 -3.32 3.46
C ASN A 89 -5.49 -2.53 2.40
N PRO A 90 -5.75 -2.77 1.10
CA PRO A 90 -5.05 -2.12 0.02
C PRO A 90 -5.37 -0.62 -0.07
N LEU A 91 -4.32 0.21 -0.22
CA LEU A 91 -4.42 1.60 -0.59
C LEU A 91 -4.23 1.73 -2.11
N ALA A 92 -5.31 2.09 -2.82
CA ALA A 92 -5.30 2.22 -4.28
C ALA A 92 -4.38 3.34 -4.79
N TYR A 93 -4.03 3.27 -6.08
CA TYR A 93 -3.32 4.35 -6.76
C TYR A 93 -4.05 5.68 -6.59
N ASN A 94 -3.30 6.73 -6.27
CA ASN A 94 -3.77 8.09 -6.07
C ASN A 94 -4.78 8.27 -4.91
N ASN A 95 -4.98 7.24 -4.08
CA ASN A 95 -5.77 7.34 -2.87
C ASN A 95 -4.89 7.76 -1.68
N THR A 96 -5.52 8.46 -0.74
CA THR A 96 -4.87 8.96 0.47
C THR A 96 -5.53 8.39 1.72
N ALA A 97 -4.77 7.67 2.55
CA ALA A 97 -5.17 7.34 3.91
C ALA A 97 -5.00 8.56 4.82
N ARG A 98 -6.01 8.91 5.61
CA ARG A 98 -5.96 10.08 6.50
C ARG A 98 -6.37 9.68 7.91
N PHE A 99 -5.63 10.16 8.90
CA PHE A 99 -5.98 10.02 10.30
C PHE A 99 -5.39 11.18 11.10
N PHE A 100 -5.83 11.29 12.35
CA PHE A 100 -5.36 12.31 13.25
C PHE A 100 -5.05 11.75 14.63
N TYR A 101 -4.17 12.43 15.36
CA TYR A 101 -3.83 12.04 16.72
C TYR A 101 -3.38 13.25 17.56
N ALA A 102 -3.64 13.19 18.87
CA ALA A 102 -3.33 14.26 19.81
C ALA A 102 -2.24 13.82 20.81
N SER A 103 -1.00 13.67 20.32
CA SER A 103 0.18 13.33 21.14
C SER A 103 1.45 14.03 20.62
N ALA A 104 2.60 13.79 21.27
CA ALA A 104 3.89 14.27 20.77
C ALA A 104 4.13 13.81 19.32
N LYS A 105 4.88 14.61 18.56
CA LYS A 105 5.17 14.31 17.15
C LYS A 105 5.78 12.91 17.04
N SER A 106 5.13 12.05 16.27
CA SER A 106 5.61 10.71 15.99
C SER A 106 6.16 10.69 14.57
N ILE A 107 7.28 9.99 14.39
CA ILE A 107 7.91 9.82 13.09
C ILE A 107 7.27 8.62 12.41
N PHE A 108 6.74 8.85 11.21
CA PHE A 108 6.19 7.80 10.36
C PHE A 108 7.10 7.60 9.15
N ALA A 109 7.47 6.35 8.89
CA ALA A 109 8.26 5.96 7.72
C ALA A 109 7.73 4.60 7.21
N PRO A 110 7.57 4.41 5.90
CA PRO A 110 7.22 3.10 5.35
C PRO A 110 8.34 2.09 5.60
N ILE A 111 8.02 0.95 6.22
CA ILE A 111 8.94 -0.17 6.48
C ILE A 111 8.77 -1.23 5.39
N SER A 112 7.52 -1.58 5.09
CA SER A 112 7.19 -2.59 4.09
C SER A 112 5.80 -2.37 3.51
N SER A 113 5.57 -2.94 2.33
CA SER A 113 4.26 -3.01 1.68
C SER A 113 4.25 -4.15 0.68
N VAL A 114 3.07 -4.71 0.42
CA VAL A 114 2.85 -5.70 -0.64
C VAL A 114 2.16 -5.02 -1.81
N THR A 115 2.71 -5.16 -3.01
CA THR A 115 2.03 -4.70 -4.22
C THR A 115 0.93 -5.68 -4.61
N THR A 116 -0.30 -5.19 -4.73
CA THR A 116 -1.42 -5.99 -5.21
C THR A 116 -1.63 -5.79 -6.69
N THR A 117 -1.74 -6.88 -7.45
CA THR A 117 -2.09 -6.90 -8.87
C THR A 117 -3.58 -7.16 -9.07
N PRO A 118 -4.20 -6.69 -10.17
CA PRO A 118 -3.60 -5.96 -11.28
C PRO A 118 -3.34 -4.47 -10.96
N CYS A 119 -2.35 -3.88 -11.65
CA CYS A 119 -2.03 -2.47 -11.54
C CYS A 119 -2.85 -1.65 -12.54
N PHE A 120 -3.05 -0.36 -12.26
CA PHE A 120 -3.67 0.54 -13.22
C PHE A 120 -2.83 0.62 -14.52
N SER A 121 -3.42 0.18 -15.63
CA SER A 121 -2.79 0.25 -16.95
C SER A 121 -2.63 1.71 -17.42
N LYS A 122 -1.58 1.99 -18.20
CA LYS A 122 -1.54 3.23 -18.99
C LYS A 122 -2.72 3.19 -19.96
N LYS A 123 -3.57 4.23 -19.95
CA LYS A 123 -4.37 4.58 -21.12
C LYS A 123 -3.45 5.25 -22.15
#